data_AF-A0A3A9EVJ4-F1
#
_entry.id   AF-A0A3A9EVJ4-F1
#
_cell.length_a   1.000
_cell.length_b   1.000
_cell.length_c   1.000
_cell.angle_alpha   90.00
_cell.angle_beta   90.00
_cell.angle_gamma   90.00
#
_symmetry.space_group_name_H-M   'P 1'
#
loop_
_entity.id
_entity.type
_entity.pdbx_description
1 polymer ?
#
loop_
_entity_poly.entity_id
_entity_poly.type
_entity_poly.pdbx_seq_one_letter_code
_entity_poly.pdbx_strand_id
1 'polypeptide(L)'
;MVTLKIWHGPMRTTLTFPLCETELQTALVKAFRTAPFKVTADNVFPEALALLNGKEIDLDKLNFLAKNLDRFTPYEQDQFWAAMQIEQPSDLKALINLAFNIERYTLVQNVIDLAAVGRKYLLNKMGALPTSEVDNLNFEQAGRDLLTSGDGTPTTYGLLFTSGDVPYHEVYYVATFPYCEPRRDVVAVAQMEYGSETEYLYLPEGELDEHLEPHQGMGGM
;
A
#
# COMPACT_ATOMS: atom_id res chain seq x y z
N MET A 1 5.03 -6.76 5.74
CA MET A 1 5.93 -7.48 4.82
C MET A 1 5.13 -8.44 3.95
N VAL A 2 5.28 -8.36 2.63
CA VAL A 2 4.57 -9.24 1.67
C VAL A 2 5.58 -10.21 1.06
N THR A 3 5.26 -11.50 1.01
CA THR A 3 6.14 -12.52 0.44
C THR A 3 5.44 -13.26 -0.69
N LEU A 4 6.09 -13.35 -1.85
CA LEU A 4 5.60 -14.07 -3.02
C LEU A 4 6.51 -15.25 -3.32
N LYS A 5 5.94 -16.46 -3.28
CA LYS A 5 6.57 -17.65 -3.83
C LYS A 5 6.18 -17.80 -5.28
N ILE A 6 7.17 -18.03 -6.13
CA ILE A 6 7.00 -18.16 -7.59
C ILE A 6 7.49 -19.53 -8.01
N TRP A 7 6.67 -20.24 -8.78
CA TRP A 7 7.02 -21.51 -9.41
C TRP A 7 7.01 -21.34 -10.92
N HIS A 8 8.14 -21.65 -11.56
CA HIS A 8 8.27 -21.60 -13.01
C HIS A 8 9.01 -22.85 -13.50
N GLY A 9 8.25 -23.89 -13.86
CA GLY A 9 8.81 -25.21 -14.17
C GLY A 9 9.53 -25.81 -12.95
N PRO A 10 10.82 -26.23 -13.06
CA PRO A 10 11.59 -26.72 -11.92
C PRO A 10 12.15 -25.60 -11.03
N MET A 11 12.06 -24.34 -11.47
CA MET A 11 12.66 -23.20 -10.79
C MET A 11 11.71 -22.63 -9.74
N ARG A 12 12.28 -22.28 -8.58
CA ARG A 12 11.55 -21.67 -7.47
C ARG A 12 12.32 -20.48 -6.94
N THR A 13 11.61 -19.41 -6.64
CA THR A 13 12.15 -18.30 -5.88
C THR A 13 11.12 -17.76 -4.92
N THR A 14 11.59 -17.02 -3.92
CA THR A 14 10.76 -16.30 -2.96
C THR A 14 11.23 -14.86 -2.95
N LEU A 15 10.31 -13.95 -3.28
CA LEU A 15 10.54 -12.51 -3.23
C LEU A 15 9.85 -11.94 -2.01
N THR A 16 10.52 -11.03 -1.31
CA THR A 16 9.99 -10.35 -0.13
C THR A 16 9.93 -8.87 -0.44
N PHE A 17 8.72 -8.33 -0.51
CA PHE A 17 8.43 -6.95 -0.87
C PHE A 17 8.23 -6.06 0.37
N PRO A 18 8.54 -4.75 0.25
CA PRO A 18 9.00 -4.05 -0.96
C PRO A 18 10.48 -4.31 -1.32
N LEU A 19 10.81 -4.27 -2.61
CA LEU A 19 12.17 -4.40 -3.16
C LEU A 19 12.50 -3.19 -4.05
N CYS A 20 13.77 -2.80 -4.11
CA CYS A 20 14.21 -1.85 -5.15
C CYS A 20 14.34 -2.55 -6.52
N GLU A 21 14.44 -1.78 -7.59
CA GLU A 21 14.46 -2.31 -8.96
C GLU A 21 15.66 -3.25 -9.19
N THR A 22 16.86 -2.81 -8.77
CA THR A 22 18.09 -3.59 -8.88
C THR A 22 18.02 -4.92 -8.13
N GLU A 23 17.43 -4.92 -6.92
CA GLU A 23 17.23 -6.14 -6.13
C GLU A 23 16.24 -7.10 -6.79
N LEU A 24 15.13 -6.57 -7.31
CA LEU A 24 14.11 -7.35 -8.00
C LEU A 24 14.68 -8.00 -9.26
N GLN A 25 15.34 -7.22 -10.12
CA GLN A 25 15.99 -7.72 -11.34
C GLN A 25 17.05 -8.76 -11.01
N THR A 26 17.92 -8.48 -10.04
CA THR A 26 18.98 -9.41 -9.62
C THR A 26 18.39 -10.74 -9.14
N ALA A 27 17.35 -10.69 -8.31
CA ALA A 27 16.69 -11.88 -7.79
C ALA A 27 16.03 -12.72 -8.90
N LEU A 28 15.36 -12.07 -9.86
CA LEU A 28 14.71 -12.74 -10.97
C LEU A 28 15.71 -13.36 -11.95
N VAL A 29 16.74 -12.61 -12.36
CA VAL A 29 17.78 -13.13 -13.28
C VAL A 29 18.54 -14.30 -12.64
N LYS A 30 18.84 -14.21 -11.34
CA LYS A 30 19.47 -15.31 -10.61
C LYS A 30 18.60 -16.57 -10.57
N ALA A 31 17.29 -16.41 -10.40
CA ALA A 31 16.35 -17.52 -10.29
C ALA A 31 15.95 -18.14 -11.64
N PHE A 32 15.66 -17.29 -12.63
CA PHE A 32 15.00 -17.69 -13.88
C PHE A 32 15.84 -17.47 -15.13
N ARG A 33 17.04 -16.88 -15.02
CA ARG A 33 17.89 -16.42 -16.15
C ARG A 33 17.26 -15.33 -17.01
N THR A 34 16.10 -14.83 -16.61
CA THR A 34 15.32 -13.75 -17.22
C THR A 34 14.67 -12.93 -16.12
N ALA A 35 14.28 -11.69 -16.40
CA ALA A 35 13.51 -10.85 -15.49
C ALA A 35 12.07 -10.66 -16.02
N PRO A 36 11.16 -11.62 -15.78
CA PRO A 36 9.77 -11.46 -16.20
C PRO A 36 9.07 -10.41 -15.34
N PHE A 37 8.36 -9.49 -15.98
CA PHE A 37 7.52 -8.48 -15.29
C PHE A 37 6.28 -9.10 -14.62
N LYS A 38 5.81 -10.24 -15.15
CA LYS A 38 4.64 -10.95 -14.66
C LYS A 38 4.96 -12.40 -14.36
N VAL A 39 4.41 -12.90 -13.25
CA VAL A 39 4.63 -14.28 -12.79
C VAL A 39 3.35 -14.88 -12.24
N THR A 40 3.17 -16.19 -12.37
CA THR A 40 2.08 -16.88 -11.67
C THR A 40 2.44 -17.04 -10.19
N ALA A 41 1.60 -16.52 -9.30
CA ALA A 41 1.80 -16.68 -7.87
C ALA A 41 1.51 -18.12 -7.43
N ASP A 42 2.50 -18.78 -6.83
CA ASP A 42 2.27 -20.05 -6.15
C ASP A 42 1.62 -19.82 -4.78
N ASN A 43 2.26 -18.97 -3.97
CA ASN A 43 1.76 -18.62 -2.66
C ASN A 43 2.15 -17.18 -2.28
N VAL A 44 1.17 -16.39 -1.87
CA VAL A 44 1.35 -15.04 -1.32
C VAL A 44 1.10 -15.04 0.18
N PHE A 45 1.95 -14.32 0.92
CA PHE A 45 1.82 -14.05 2.35
C PHE A 45 1.78 -12.52 2.58
N PRO A 46 0.97 -11.99 3.51
CA PRO A 46 0.11 -12.67 4.48
C PRO A 46 -1.06 -13.45 3.86
N GLU A 47 -1.68 -14.36 4.62
CA GLU A 47 -2.80 -15.21 4.17
C GLU A 47 -4.00 -14.40 3.65
N ALA A 48 -4.19 -13.17 4.16
CA ALA A 48 -5.18 -12.24 3.62
C ALA A 48 -5.01 -11.96 2.11
N LEU A 49 -3.79 -12.09 1.58
CA LEU A 49 -3.49 -11.93 0.15
C LEU A 49 -3.53 -13.25 -0.64
N ALA A 50 -3.94 -14.37 -0.03
CA ALA A 50 -4.02 -15.68 -0.70
C ALA A 50 -5.00 -15.69 -1.88
N LEU A 51 -5.90 -14.69 -1.97
CA LEU A 51 -6.74 -14.45 -3.15
C LEU A 51 -5.93 -14.26 -4.46
N LEU A 52 -4.64 -13.95 -4.35
CA LEU A 52 -3.71 -13.80 -5.46
C LEU A 52 -3.07 -15.12 -5.92
N ASN A 53 -3.19 -16.20 -5.14
CA ASN A 53 -2.61 -17.49 -5.48
C ASN A 53 -3.22 -18.04 -6.78
N GLY A 54 -2.38 -18.58 -7.65
CA GLY A 54 -2.75 -19.08 -8.98
C GLY A 54 -3.02 -17.99 -10.02
N LYS A 55 -2.95 -16.70 -9.67
CA LYS A 55 -3.13 -15.59 -10.62
C LYS A 55 -1.80 -15.14 -11.20
N GLU A 56 -1.86 -14.56 -12.39
CA GLU A 56 -0.74 -13.81 -12.96
C GLU A 56 -0.61 -12.47 -12.23
N ILE A 57 0.56 -12.25 -11.63
CA ILE A 57 0.88 -11.09 -10.81
C ILE A 57 1.91 -10.25 -11.52
N ASP A 58 1.56 -8.99 -11.71
CA ASP A 58 2.47 -7.92 -12.09
C ASP A 58 3.32 -7.55 -10.86
N LEU A 59 4.63 -7.75 -10.98
CA LEU A 59 5.56 -7.58 -9.86
C LEU A 59 5.68 -6.13 -9.41
N ASP A 60 5.54 -5.17 -10.33
CA ASP A 60 5.58 -3.74 -10.00
C ASP A 60 4.33 -3.35 -9.22
N LYS A 61 3.16 -3.85 -9.61
CA LYS A 61 1.91 -3.62 -8.86
C LYS A 61 1.95 -4.22 -7.47
N LEU A 62 2.50 -5.44 -7.34
CA LEU A 62 2.66 -6.08 -6.03
C LEU A 62 3.67 -5.32 -5.16
N ASN A 63 4.80 -4.90 -5.74
CA ASN A 63 5.80 -4.10 -5.06
C ASN A 63 5.21 -2.75 -4.62
N PHE A 64 4.42 -2.10 -5.47
CA PHE A 64 3.72 -0.87 -5.17
C PHE A 64 2.72 -1.01 -4.02
N LEU A 65 1.88 -2.06 -4.05
CA LEU A 65 0.99 -2.38 -2.93
C LEU A 65 1.79 -2.59 -1.63
N ALA A 66 2.88 -3.37 -1.68
CA ALA A 66 3.71 -3.64 -0.52
C ALA A 66 4.36 -2.36 0.05
N LYS A 67 4.82 -1.44 -0.81
CA LYS A 67 5.33 -0.12 -0.38
C LYS A 67 4.27 0.69 0.37
N ASN A 68 3.00 0.65 -0.07
CA ASN A 68 1.90 1.32 0.62
C ASN A 68 1.58 0.66 1.96
N LEU A 69 1.49 -0.67 2.02
CA LEU A 69 1.23 -1.39 3.26
C LEU A 69 2.34 -1.23 4.30
N ASP A 70 3.59 -1.06 3.86
CA ASP A 70 4.73 -0.81 4.76
C ASP A 70 4.68 0.56 5.44
N ARG A 71 3.91 1.51 4.89
CA ARG A 71 3.69 2.86 5.48
C ARG A 71 2.60 2.87 6.54
N PHE A 72 1.70 1.89 6.51
CA PHE A 72 0.62 1.80 7.48
C PHE A 72 1.16 1.57 8.88
N THR A 73 0.63 2.34 9.82
CA THR A 73 0.70 2.03 11.24
C THR A 73 0.07 0.66 11.51
N PRO A 74 0.37 0.00 12.64
CA PRO A 74 -0.26 -1.27 12.99
C PRO A 74 -1.80 -1.21 12.98
N TYR A 75 -2.38 -0.06 13.39
CA TYR A 75 -3.82 0.15 13.34
C TYR A 75 -4.36 0.23 11.91
N GLU A 76 -3.69 0.95 11.01
CA GLU A 76 -4.09 1.05 9.60
C GLU A 76 -3.94 -0.30 8.87
N GLN A 77 -2.96 -1.12 9.25
CA GLN A 77 -2.86 -2.50 8.74
C GLN A 77 -4.08 -3.33 9.15
N ASP A 78 -4.44 -3.32 10.43
CA ASP A 78 -5.64 -4.03 10.91
C ASP A 78 -6.92 -3.50 10.24
N GLN A 79 -7.02 -2.19 10.05
CA GLN A 79 -8.13 -1.52 9.36
C GLN A 79 -8.22 -1.98 7.89
N PHE A 80 -7.09 -2.07 7.18
CA PHE A 80 -7.03 -2.58 5.82
C PHE A 80 -7.46 -4.05 5.74
N TRP A 81 -6.97 -4.91 6.63
CA TRP A 81 -7.37 -6.32 6.66
C TRP A 81 -8.85 -6.52 7.00
N ALA A 82 -9.39 -5.71 7.91
CA ALA A 82 -10.82 -5.68 8.20
C ALA A 82 -11.63 -5.26 6.96
N ALA A 83 -11.21 -4.21 6.26
CA ALA A 83 -11.87 -3.75 5.04
C ALA A 83 -11.82 -4.81 3.94
N MET A 84 -10.71 -5.55 3.80
CA MET A 84 -10.63 -6.68 2.87
C MET A 84 -11.64 -7.79 3.14
N GLN A 85 -11.97 -8.09 4.41
CA GLN A 85 -12.99 -9.09 4.74
C GLN A 85 -14.39 -8.67 4.26
N ILE A 86 -14.66 -7.37 4.22
CA ILE A 86 -15.96 -6.82 3.81
C ILE A 86 -16.02 -6.64 2.30
N GLU A 87 -15.02 -5.96 1.72
CA GLU A 87 -14.99 -5.57 0.31
C GLU A 87 -14.61 -6.72 -0.63
N GLN A 88 -13.93 -7.75 -0.12
CA GLN A 88 -13.53 -8.95 -0.86
C GLN A 88 -12.89 -8.64 -2.23
N PRO A 89 -11.80 -7.85 -2.28
CA PRO A 89 -11.17 -7.44 -3.53
C PRO A 89 -10.73 -8.66 -4.34
N SER A 90 -10.96 -8.64 -5.66
CA SER A 90 -10.72 -9.78 -6.54
C SER A 90 -9.32 -9.80 -7.16
N ASP A 91 -8.58 -8.70 -7.16
CA ASP A 91 -7.28 -8.58 -7.83
C ASP A 91 -6.39 -7.49 -7.20
N LEU A 92 -5.19 -7.33 -7.74
CA LEU A 92 -4.25 -6.30 -7.30
C LEU A 92 -4.75 -4.88 -7.51
N LYS A 93 -5.55 -4.62 -8.56
CA LYS A 93 -6.11 -3.29 -8.80
C LYS A 93 -7.07 -2.92 -7.68
N ALA A 94 -7.97 -3.83 -7.31
CA ALA A 94 -8.91 -3.64 -6.21
C ALA A 94 -8.18 -3.51 -4.86
N LEU A 95 -7.11 -4.27 -4.62
CA LEU A 95 -6.29 -4.16 -3.42
C LEU A 95 -5.59 -2.79 -3.31
N ILE A 96 -5.00 -2.31 -4.41
CA ILE A 96 -4.36 -0.99 -4.45
C ILE A 96 -5.40 0.10 -4.20
N ASN A 97 -6.54 0.08 -4.90
CA ASN A 97 -7.58 1.08 -4.67
C ASN A 97 -8.10 1.03 -3.22
N LEU A 98 -8.29 -0.15 -2.64
CA LEU A 98 -8.69 -0.27 -1.24
C LEU A 98 -7.65 0.34 -0.28
N ALA A 99 -6.35 0.13 -0.53
CA ALA A 99 -5.28 0.69 0.30
C ALA A 99 -5.27 2.23 0.27
N PHE A 100 -5.74 2.84 -0.81
CA PHE A 100 -5.86 4.30 -0.96
C PHE A 100 -7.20 4.87 -0.50
N ASN A 101 -8.10 4.03 0.02
CA ASN A 101 -9.41 4.43 0.53
C ASN A 101 -9.64 3.93 1.97
N ILE A 102 -8.58 3.61 2.71
CA ILE A 102 -8.69 3.07 4.07
C ILE A 102 -9.34 4.05 5.05
N GLU A 103 -9.26 5.34 4.77
CA GLU A 103 -9.89 6.44 5.52
C GLU A 103 -11.42 6.41 5.44
N ARG A 104 -11.99 5.72 4.45
CA ARG A 104 -13.43 5.44 4.38
C ARG A 104 -13.91 4.51 5.50
N TYR A 105 -13.00 3.73 6.08
CA TYR A 105 -13.35 2.73 7.09
C TYR A 105 -12.91 3.19 8.48
N THR A 106 -13.64 2.85 9.53
CA THR A 106 -13.21 3.08 10.91
C THR A 106 -13.27 1.78 11.69
N LEU A 107 -12.10 1.31 12.13
CA LEU A 107 -11.97 0.07 12.89
C LEU A 107 -12.04 0.34 14.39
N VAL A 108 -13.06 -0.21 15.04
CA VAL A 108 -13.21 -0.16 16.50
C VAL A 108 -12.84 -1.52 17.11
N GLN A 109 -11.69 -1.54 17.78
CA GLN A 109 -11.17 -2.74 18.46
C GLN A 109 -11.40 -2.69 19.99
N ASN A 110 -11.68 -1.50 20.53
CA ASN A 110 -11.97 -1.28 21.95
C ASN A 110 -13.06 -0.21 22.08
N VAL A 111 -14.12 -0.53 22.83
CA VAL A 111 -15.29 0.33 23.03
C VAL A 111 -15.32 1.03 24.40
N ILE A 112 -14.31 0.81 25.24
CA ILE A 112 -14.25 1.38 26.60
C ILE A 112 -14.07 2.90 26.55
N ASP A 113 -13.28 3.39 25.60
CA ASP A 113 -12.96 4.82 25.44
C ASP A 113 -13.67 5.38 24.20
N LEU A 114 -14.84 5.98 24.43
CA LEU A 114 -15.64 6.59 23.37
C LEU A 114 -14.93 7.79 22.72
N ALA A 115 -14.11 8.54 23.46
CA ALA A 115 -13.36 9.64 22.89
C ALA A 115 -12.26 9.12 21.95
N ALA A 116 -11.57 8.04 22.30
CA ALA A 116 -10.62 7.40 21.38
C ALA A 116 -11.30 6.86 20.11
N VAL A 117 -12.50 6.28 20.23
CA VAL A 117 -13.30 5.83 19.08
C VAL A 117 -13.67 7.01 18.19
N GLY A 118 -14.23 8.08 18.76
CA GLY A 118 -14.62 9.26 17.99
C GLY A 118 -13.44 9.98 17.36
N ARG A 119 -12.29 10.02 18.02
CA ARG A 119 -11.05 10.58 17.44
C ARG A 119 -10.61 9.79 16.20
N LYS A 120 -10.62 8.46 16.25
CA LYS A 120 -10.30 7.61 15.08
C LYS A 120 -11.30 7.84 13.95
N TYR A 121 -12.59 7.85 14.26
CA TYR A 121 -13.66 8.09 13.30
C TYR A 121 -13.51 9.44 12.58
N LEU A 122 -13.30 10.51 13.34
CA LEU A 122 -13.14 11.85 12.79
C LEU A 122 -11.84 12.02 12.00
N LEU A 123 -10.73 11.41 12.44
CA LEU A 123 -9.47 11.39 11.69
C LEU A 123 -9.66 10.73 10.33
N ASN A 124 -10.25 9.53 10.30
CA ASN A 124 -10.54 8.81 9.07
C ASN A 124 -11.43 9.63 8.14
N LYS A 125 -12.52 10.20 8.66
CA LYS A 125 -13.48 10.97 7.87
C LYS A 125 -12.91 12.27 7.29
N MET A 126 -12.02 12.96 8.02
CA MET A 126 -11.46 14.24 7.59
C MET A 126 -10.09 14.13 6.91
N GLY A 127 -9.44 12.97 6.98
CA GLY A 127 -8.07 12.73 6.49
C GLY A 127 -6.98 13.39 7.35
N ALA A 128 -7.28 14.53 7.98
CA ALA A 128 -6.42 15.21 8.95
C ALA A 128 -7.24 15.96 9.99
N LEU A 129 -6.66 16.15 11.18
CA LEU A 129 -7.23 17.01 12.23
C LEU A 129 -6.22 18.11 12.57
N PRO A 130 -6.44 19.36 12.12
CA PRO A 130 -5.57 20.47 12.51
C PRO A 130 -5.73 20.74 14.00
N THR A 131 -4.60 20.96 14.69
CA THR A 131 -4.57 21.17 16.16
C THR A 131 -5.51 22.28 16.63
N SER A 132 -5.72 23.31 15.80
CA SER A 132 -6.64 24.42 16.09
C SER A 132 -8.12 24.02 16.17
N GLU A 133 -8.50 22.91 15.54
CA GLU A 133 -9.89 22.43 15.52
C GLU A 133 -10.14 21.34 16.55
N VAL A 134 -9.09 20.62 16.99
CA VAL A 134 -9.18 19.50 17.94
C VAL A 134 -9.92 19.89 19.22
N ASP A 135 -9.66 21.07 19.78
CA ASP A 135 -10.28 21.53 21.03
C ASP A 135 -11.79 21.84 20.87
N ASN A 136 -12.27 22.02 19.64
CA ASN A 136 -13.69 22.29 19.34
C ASN A 136 -14.48 21.01 19.03
N LEU A 137 -13.82 19.84 18.93
CA LEU A 137 -14.47 18.59 18.57
C LEU A 137 -14.88 17.80 19.81
N ASN A 138 -16.14 17.36 19.84
CA ASN A 138 -16.61 16.45 20.87
C ASN A 138 -16.38 14.99 20.43
N PHE A 139 -15.18 14.47 20.71
CA PHE A 139 -14.81 13.11 20.35
C PHE A 139 -15.68 12.05 21.05
N GLU A 140 -16.05 12.26 22.31
CA GLU A 140 -16.88 11.28 23.03
C GLU A 140 -18.25 11.12 22.37
N GLN A 141 -18.87 12.25 21.98
CA GLN A 141 -20.15 12.24 21.26
C GLN A 141 -20.00 11.56 19.90
N ALA A 142 -18.97 11.89 19.13
CA ALA A 142 -18.73 11.27 17.82
C ALA A 142 -18.55 9.74 17.93
N GLY A 143 -17.84 9.26 18.96
CA GLY A 143 -17.66 7.83 19.20
C GLY A 143 -18.94 7.14 19.66
N ARG A 144 -19.74 7.82 20.50
CA ARG A 144 -21.07 7.34 20.91
C ARG A 144 -21.99 7.21 19.70
N ASP A 145 -22.07 8.26 18.88
CA ASP A 145 -22.92 8.28 17.69
C ASP A 145 -22.56 7.14 16.74
N LEU A 146 -21.27 6.96 16.45
CA LEU A 146 -20.79 5.85 15.62
C LEU A 146 -21.22 4.49 16.18
N LEU A 147 -20.95 4.21 17.46
CA LEU A 147 -21.27 2.91 18.05
C LEU A 147 -22.78 2.64 18.15
N THR A 148 -23.60 3.69 18.27
CA THR A 148 -25.06 3.57 18.32
C THR A 148 -25.73 3.58 16.95
N SER A 149 -25.00 3.85 15.86
CA SER A 149 -25.57 3.88 14.51
C SER A 149 -26.10 2.52 14.06
N GLY A 150 -25.50 1.43 14.55
CA GLY A 150 -25.85 0.07 14.19
C GLY A 150 -25.21 -0.42 12.88
N ASP A 151 -24.38 0.40 12.23
CA ASP A 151 -23.78 0.09 10.92
C ASP A 151 -22.44 -0.66 11.01
N GLY A 152 -22.01 -0.98 12.23
CA GLY A 152 -20.76 -1.69 12.47
C GLY A 152 -20.84 -3.14 11.99
N THR A 153 -19.92 -3.54 11.12
CA THR A 153 -19.81 -4.90 10.62
C THR A 153 -18.71 -5.67 11.37
N PRO A 154 -19.01 -6.82 12.00
CA PRO A 154 -17.99 -7.61 12.70
C PRO A 154 -16.93 -8.17 11.75
N THR A 155 -15.66 -8.07 12.13
CA THR A 155 -14.51 -8.68 11.44
C THR A 155 -13.61 -9.40 12.45
N THR A 156 -12.60 -10.14 11.97
CA THR A 156 -11.60 -10.75 12.87
C THR A 156 -10.78 -9.71 13.64
N TYR A 157 -10.74 -8.46 13.18
CA TYR A 157 -9.91 -7.39 13.73
C TYR A 157 -10.69 -6.44 14.65
N GLY A 158 -12.02 -6.54 14.71
CA GLY A 158 -12.91 -5.62 15.44
C GLY A 158 -14.17 -5.28 14.65
N LEU A 159 -14.88 -4.23 15.08
CA LEU A 159 -16.06 -3.73 14.40
C LEU A 159 -15.66 -2.68 13.36
N LEU A 160 -15.91 -2.94 12.08
CA LEU A 160 -15.59 -1.99 11.01
C LEU A 160 -16.83 -1.19 10.61
N PHE A 161 -16.70 0.13 10.59
CA PHE A 161 -17.72 1.05 10.13
C PHE A 161 -17.30 1.65 8.80
N THR A 162 -18.22 1.73 7.84
CA THR A 162 -17.97 2.34 6.53
C THR A 162 -18.64 3.72 6.49
N SER A 163 -17.85 4.78 6.33
CA SER A 163 -18.33 6.14 6.21
C SER A 163 -18.93 6.36 4.82
N GLY A 164 -20.27 6.39 4.72
CA GLY A 164 -20.97 6.56 3.44
C GLY A 164 -20.76 7.93 2.78
N ASP A 165 -20.36 8.94 3.55
CA ASP A 165 -20.10 10.31 3.11
C ASP A 165 -18.64 10.56 2.72
N VAL A 166 -17.74 9.59 2.96
CA VAL A 166 -16.38 9.61 2.42
C VAL A 166 -16.41 8.91 1.06
N PRO A 167 -16.26 9.65 -0.07
CA PRO A 167 -16.34 9.05 -1.40
C PRO A 167 -15.22 8.04 -1.63
N TYR A 168 -15.54 6.97 -2.35
CA TYR A 168 -14.53 6.01 -2.80
C TYR A 168 -13.91 6.53 -4.09
N HIS A 169 -12.58 6.63 -4.11
CA HIS A 169 -11.81 7.11 -5.26
C HIS A 169 -11.07 5.95 -5.90
N GLU A 170 -11.38 5.68 -7.17
CA GLU A 170 -10.58 4.75 -7.98
C GLU A 170 -9.31 5.46 -8.47
N VAL A 171 -8.29 5.51 -7.62
CA VAL A 171 -7.02 6.20 -7.89
C VAL A 171 -6.08 5.43 -8.82
N TYR A 172 -6.31 4.12 -8.98
CA TYR A 172 -5.53 3.25 -9.86
C TYR A 172 -6.45 2.62 -10.90
N TYR A 173 -6.46 3.16 -12.13
CA TYR A 173 -7.40 2.78 -13.19
C TYR A 173 -6.77 1.95 -14.32
N VAL A 174 -5.58 2.37 -14.79
CA VAL A 174 -4.93 1.83 -16.01
C VAL A 174 -3.48 1.39 -15.77
N ALA A 175 -2.52 2.33 -15.72
CA ALA A 175 -1.09 2.01 -15.76
C ALA A 175 -0.21 2.91 -14.86
N THR A 176 -0.56 4.17 -14.68
CA THR A 176 0.18 5.10 -13.82
C THR A 176 -0.11 4.79 -12.35
N PHE A 177 0.94 4.70 -11.54
CA PHE A 177 0.81 4.54 -10.11
C PHE A 177 0.41 5.87 -9.46
N PRO A 178 -0.55 5.88 -8.52
CA PRO A 178 -0.86 7.09 -7.78
C PRO A 178 0.33 7.55 -6.95
N TYR A 179 0.37 8.83 -6.61
CA TYR A 179 1.40 9.38 -5.76
C TYR A 179 1.45 8.64 -4.42
N CYS A 180 2.65 8.25 -4.01
CA CYS A 180 2.97 7.73 -2.69
C CYS A 180 3.92 8.71 -2.03
N GLU A 181 3.79 8.91 -0.71
CA GLU A 181 4.79 9.69 -0.01
C GLU A 181 6.15 8.98 -0.09
N PRO A 182 7.24 9.75 -0.34
CA PRO A 182 8.56 9.17 -0.49
C PRO A 182 9.01 8.51 0.81
N ARG A 183 9.62 7.32 0.69
CA ARG A 183 10.34 6.70 1.80
C ARG A 183 11.63 7.46 2.09
N ARG A 184 12.25 7.21 3.24
CA ARG A 184 13.49 7.89 3.67
C ARG A 184 14.67 7.66 2.72
N ASP A 185 14.67 6.56 1.98
CA ASP A 185 15.69 6.17 0.99
C ASP A 185 15.48 6.82 -0.38
N VAL A 186 14.41 7.60 -0.58
CA VAL A 186 14.16 8.34 -1.83
C VAL A 186 14.78 9.73 -1.75
N VAL A 187 15.69 10.05 -2.67
CA VAL A 187 16.41 11.34 -2.70
C VAL A 187 15.69 12.40 -3.54
N ALA A 188 14.91 11.98 -4.53
CA ALA A 188 14.13 12.86 -5.39
C ALA A 188 12.91 12.14 -5.97
N VAL A 189 11.85 12.91 -6.24
CA VAL A 189 10.69 12.45 -7.00
C VAL A 189 10.52 13.32 -8.23
N ALA A 190 10.55 12.72 -9.41
CA ALA A 190 10.23 13.40 -10.65
C ALA A 190 8.76 13.16 -10.99
N GLN A 191 8.02 14.24 -11.23
CA GLN A 191 6.65 14.20 -11.74
C GLN A 191 6.70 14.46 -13.25
N MET A 192 6.06 13.56 -14.01
CA MET A 192 5.93 13.66 -15.46
C MET A 192 4.45 13.74 -15.82
N GLU A 193 4.11 14.66 -16.72
CA GLU A 193 2.73 14.87 -17.18
C GLU A 193 2.67 14.65 -18.69
N TYR A 194 1.77 13.76 -19.12
CA TYR A 194 1.50 13.51 -20.53
C TYR A 194 -0.01 13.50 -20.78
N GLY A 195 -0.53 14.62 -21.30
CA GLY A 195 -1.97 14.80 -21.47
C GLY A 195 -2.67 14.92 -20.12
N SER A 196 -3.59 13.99 -19.83
CA SER A 196 -4.29 13.91 -18.54
C SER A 196 -3.64 12.94 -17.54
N GLU A 197 -2.55 12.28 -17.95
CA GLU A 197 -1.86 11.29 -17.13
C GLU A 197 -0.69 11.92 -16.38
N THR A 198 -0.53 11.54 -15.11
CA THR A 198 0.61 11.92 -14.28
C THR A 198 1.34 10.65 -13.83
N GLU A 199 2.66 10.63 -13.98
CA GLU A 199 3.53 9.56 -13.53
C GLU A 199 4.59 10.09 -12.55
N TYR A 200 4.94 9.26 -11.56
CA TYR A 200 5.91 9.60 -10.53
C TYR A 200 7.08 8.62 -10.56
N LEU A 201 8.28 9.14 -10.80
CA LEU A 201 9.54 8.38 -10.69
C LEU A 201 10.20 8.69 -9.34
N TYR A 202 10.42 7.65 -8.54
CA TYR A 202 11.07 7.75 -7.24
C TYR A 202 12.53 7.34 -7.41
N LEU A 203 13.45 8.28 -7.23
CA LEU A 203 14.88 8.04 -7.36
C LEU A 203 15.42 7.63 -5.97
N PRO A 204 15.85 6.37 -5.79
CA PRO A 204 16.45 5.93 -4.53
C PRO A 204 17.91 6.39 -4.43
N GLU A 205 18.41 6.50 -3.19
CA GLU A 205 19.80 6.90 -2.91
C GLU A 205 20.83 5.99 -3.61
N GLY A 206 20.55 4.68 -3.69
CA GLY A 206 21.46 3.69 -4.29
C GLY A 206 21.59 3.74 -5.81
N GLU A 207 20.73 4.47 -6.52
CA GLU A 207 20.83 4.63 -7.99
C GLU A 207 21.67 5.85 -8.41
N LEU A 208 22.11 6.68 -7.47
CA LEU A 208 22.94 7.86 -7.77
C LEU A 208 24.44 7.54 -7.87
N ASP A 209 24.91 6.43 -7.33
CA ASP A 209 26.34 6.08 -7.29
C ASP A 209 26.86 5.48 -8.62
N GLU A 210 25.99 4.95 -9.49
CA GLU A 210 26.43 4.28 -10.74
C GLU A 210 26.84 5.23 -11.88
N HIS A 211 26.74 6.56 -11.68
CA HIS A 211 27.11 7.56 -12.70
C HIS A 211 28.28 8.46 -12.33
N LEU A 212 29.00 8.15 -11.25
CA LEU A 212 30.20 8.88 -10.80
C LEU A 212 31.49 8.06 -10.93
N GLU A 213 31.61 7.22 -11.96
CA GLU A 213 32.92 6.70 -12.38
C GLU A 213 33.67 7.83 -13.13
N PRO A 214 34.78 8.39 -12.62
CA PRO A 214 35.53 9.39 -13.34
C PRO A 214 36.13 8.75 -14.59
N HIS A 215 35.82 9.30 -15.77
CA HIS A 215 36.55 9.01 -16.99
C HIS A 215 38.06 9.17 -16.72
N GLN A 216 38.77 8.06 -16.52
CA GLN A 216 40.22 8.07 -16.47
C GLN A 216 40.70 8.51 -17.85
N GLY A 217 41.17 9.75 -17.91
CA GLY A 217 41.79 10.30 -19.10
C GLY A 217 42.92 9.40 -19.56
N MET A 218 42.91 9.07 -20.85
CA MET A 218 44.11 8.71 -21.60
C MET A 218 45.12 9.87 -21.49
N GLY A 219 45.98 9.80 -20.47
CA GLY A 219 47.23 10.55 -20.39
C GLY A 219 48.32 9.65 -20.96
N GLY A 220 48.81 10.02 -22.13
CA GLY A 220 49.82 9.25 -22.86
C GLY A 220 51.19 9.18 -22.18
N MET A 221 51.92 8.14 -22.57
CA MET A 221 53.35 8.15 -22.84
C MET A 221 53.62 7.25 -24.04
#